data_AF-A0A925UJV8-F1
#
_entry.id   AF-A0A925UJV8-F1
#
_cell.length_a   1.000
_cell.length_b   1.000
_cell.length_c   1.000
_cell.angle_alpha   90.00
_cell.angle_beta   90.00
_cell.angle_gamma   90.00
#
_symmetry.space_group_name_H-M   'P 1'
#
loop_
_entity.id
_entity.type
_entity.pdbx_description
1 polymer ?
#
loop_
_entity_poly.entity_id
_entity_poly.type
_entity_poly.pdbx_seq_one_letter_code
_entity_poly.pdbx_strand_id
1 'polypeptide(L)'
;MNKKQAVIIMTLLVLIICAGVIATKMNDNLYVNVDDQVRPETTISSNLNKTSDYFAESKLLKTTNRNSAITTCKSLAEDKNISQENRNTASAKAMKYAENALAESKIEADLKGKGYGDVICWIEDDPLQVRIAIKAKDTKDKLTDQQSRSIYDIATSLSHIKTIKIELKQ
;
A
#
# COMPACT_ATOMS: atom_id res chain seq x y z
N MET A 1 33.09 15.49 28.96
CA MET A 1 32.00 14.79 28.24
C MET A 1 31.94 13.36 28.76
N ASN A 2 30.79 12.94 29.31
CA ASN A 2 30.69 11.61 29.94
C ASN A 2 30.69 10.52 28.87
N LYS A 3 31.39 9.40 29.11
CA LYS A 3 31.50 8.28 28.16
C LYS A 3 30.13 7.82 27.63
N LYS A 4 29.08 7.92 28.45
CA LYS A 4 27.70 7.60 28.08
C LYS A 4 27.08 8.60 27.09
N GLN A 5 27.40 9.89 27.20
CA GLN A 5 26.93 10.91 26.25
C GLN A 5 27.65 10.81 24.91
N ALA A 6 28.93 10.39 24.89
CA ALA A 6 29.67 10.16 23.64
C ALA A 6 29.08 9.00 22.80
N VAL A 7 28.57 7.94 23.43
CA VAL A 7 27.92 6.81 22.74
C VAL A 7 26.59 7.24 22.10
N ILE A 8 25.81 8.05 22.81
CA ILE A 8 24.53 8.56 22.30
C ILE A 8 24.76 9.50 21.10
N ILE A 9 25.77 10.36 21.17
CA ILE A 9 26.10 11.29 20.07
C ILE A 9 26.62 10.52 18.84
N MET A 10 27.46 9.49 19.03
CA MET A 10 27.97 8.67 17.92
C MET A 10 26.85 7.89 17.21
N THR A 11 25.91 7.32 17.95
CA THR A 11 24.78 6.59 17.35
C THR A 11 23.84 7.51 16.57
N LEU A 12 23.59 8.72 17.07
CA LEU A 12 22.80 9.74 16.38
C LEU A 12 23.45 10.19 15.06
N LEU A 13 24.77 10.38 15.04
CA LEU A 13 25.49 10.77 13.81
C LEU A 13 25.45 9.69 12.73
N VAL A 14 25.56 8.41 13.10
CA VAL A 14 25.46 7.29 12.15
C VAL A 14 24.07 7.20 11.52
N LEU A 15 23.01 7.38 12.31
CA LEU A 15 21.62 7.37 11.81
C LEU A 15 21.35 8.51 10.82
N ILE A 16 21.89 9.70 11.07
CA ILE A 16 21.73 10.87 10.18
C ILE A 16 22.45 10.64 8.84
N ILE A 17 23.64 10.02 8.85
CA ILE A 17 24.37 9.69 7.63
C ILE A 17 23.64 8.61 6.83
N CYS A 18 23.10 7.57 7.47
CA CYS A 18 22.31 6.54 6.79
C CYS A 18 21.05 7.12 6.13
N ALA A 19 20.35 8.04 6.79
CA ALA A 19 19.20 8.72 6.20
C ALA A 19 19.59 9.60 4.99
N GLY A 20 20.73 10.29 5.07
CA GLY A 20 21.26 11.10 3.96
C GLY A 20 21.65 10.27 2.72
N VAL A 21 22.29 9.12 2.91
CA VAL A 21 22.67 8.21 1.81
C VAL A 21 21.45 7.58 1.13
N ILE A 22 20.39 7.27 1.89
CA ILE A 22 19.14 6.76 1.31
C ILE A 22 18.44 7.86 0.50
N ALA A 23 18.43 9.11 0.99
CA ALA A 23 17.82 10.24 0.28
C ALA A 23 18.53 10.56 -1.06
N THR A 24 19.87 10.46 -1.11
CA THR A 24 20.61 10.65 -2.38
C THR A 24 20.40 9.50 -3.36
N LYS A 25 20.32 8.26 -2.87
CA LYS A 25 20.06 7.06 -3.71
C LYS A 25 18.64 6.98 -4.27
N MET A 26 17.69 7.78 -3.78
CA MET A 26 16.32 7.85 -4.32
C MET A 26 16.07 9.05 -5.24
N ASN A 27 17.05 9.93 -5.43
CA ASN A 27 16.95 11.11 -6.31
C ASN A 27 17.76 10.98 -7.62
N ASP A 28 18.52 9.89 -7.81
CA ASP A 28 19.51 9.78 -8.88
C ASP A 28 19.04 8.99 -10.12
N ASN A 29 17.73 8.98 -10.42
CA ASN A 29 17.23 8.27 -11.61
C ASN A 29 16.27 9.09 -12.48
N LEU A 30 16.52 10.39 -12.60
CA LEU A 30 15.76 11.31 -13.45
C LEU A 30 16.67 12.09 -14.41
N TYR A 31 17.53 11.37 -15.14
CA TYR A 31 18.15 11.92 -16.34
C TYR A 31 18.34 10.80 -17.37
N VAL A 32 17.31 10.55 -18.18
CA VAL A 32 17.44 9.76 -19.41
C VAL A 32 17.84 10.72 -20.52
N ASN A 33 19.13 10.70 -20.88
CA ASN A 33 19.56 11.18 -22.18
C ASN A 33 19.08 10.19 -23.24
N VAL A 34 18.43 10.71 -24.28
CA VAL A 34 17.95 9.95 -25.44
C VAL A 34 19.08 9.90 -26.46
N ASP A 35 19.64 8.72 -26.68
CA ASP A 35 20.22 8.35 -27.98
C ASP A 35 20.15 6.82 -28.21
N ASP A 36 19.44 6.48 -29.28
CA ASP A 36 19.47 5.33 -30.18
C ASP A 36 19.57 3.84 -29.70
N GLN A 37 18.47 3.13 -30.05
CA GLN A 37 18.34 1.76 -30.62
C GLN A 37 18.15 0.51 -29.74
N VAL A 38 17.01 -0.14 -30.07
CA VAL A 38 16.59 -1.55 -29.91
C VAL A 38 15.72 -1.94 -28.69
N ARG A 39 14.43 -2.16 -29.01
CA ARG A 39 13.25 -2.63 -28.22
C ARG A 39 13.44 -3.99 -27.49
N PRO A 40 12.51 -4.40 -26.56
CA PRO A 40 11.22 -3.80 -26.22
C PRO A 40 11.03 -3.63 -24.70
N GLU A 41 11.25 -2.43 -24.17
CA GLU A 41 10.59 -2.07 -22.92
C GLU A 41 9.22 -1.49 -23.27
N THR A 42 8.18 -1.91 -22.55
CA THR A 42 6.87 -1.28 -22.63
C THR A 42 7.04 0.13 -22.05
N THR A 43 7.44 1.05 -22.91
CA THR A 43 7.47 2.49 -22.67
C THR A 43 6.06 2.91 -22.32
N ILE A 44 5.79 3.05 -21.02
CA ILE A 44 4.66 3.86 -20.59
C ILE A 44 5.03 5.28 -20.99
N SER A 45 4.55 5.67 -22.17
CA SER A 45 4.53 7.06 -22.59
C SER A 45 3.79 7.85 -21.52
N SER A 46 4.57 8.50 -20.68
CA SER A 46 4.16 9.58 -19.80
C SER A 46 3.80 10.78 -20.66
N ASN A 47 2.68 10.68 -21.38
CA ASN A 47 1.79 11.82 -21.54
C ASN A 47 1.19 12.12 -20.16
N LEU A 48 2.01 12.63 -19.25
CA LEU A 48 1.58 13.17 -17.97
C LEU A 48 0.87 14.49 -18.26
N ASN A 49 -0.37 14.36 -18.70
CA ASN A 49 -1.37 15.37 -18.42
C ASN A 49 -1.35 15.56 -16.90
N LYS A 50 -1.00 16.75 -16.44
CA LYS A 50 -0.81 17.12 -15.02
C LYS A 50 -2.12 16.98 -14.24
N THR A 51 -2.49 15.76 -13.87
CA THR A 51 -3.39 15.40 -12.77
C THR A 51 -3.16 13.90 -12.50
N SER A 52 -2.27 13.53 -11.59
CA SER A 52 -2.24 12.14 -11.11
C SER A 52 -3.57 11.91 -10.39
N ASP A 53 -4.45 11.10 -10.96
CA ASP A 53 -5.70 10.69 -10.31
C ASP A 53 -5.30 9.82 -9.11
N TYR A 54 -5.54 10.32 -7.89
CA TYR A 54 -5.16 9.64 -6.63
C TYR A 54 -5.57 8.16 -6.65
N PHE A 55 -6.72 7.85 -7.25
CA PHE A 55 -7.25 6.50 -7.34
C PHE A 55 -6.48 5.61 -8.32
N ALA A 56 -6.03 6.16 -9.45
CA ALA A 56 -5.20 5.42 -10.40
C ALA A 56 -3.84 5.07 -9.77
N GLU A 57 -3.18 6.04 -9.15
CA GLU A 57 -1.90 5.85 -8.48
C GLU A 57 -2.03 4.91 -7.28
N SER A 58 -3.03 5.11 -6.42
CA SER A 58 -3.28 4.26 -5.26
C SER A 58 -3.59 2.82 -5.65
N LYS A 59 -4.30 2.61 -6.75
CA LYS A 59 -4.61 1.27 -7.26
C LYS A 59 -3.38 0.57 -7.83
N LEU A 60 -2.53 1.33 -8.55
CA LEU A 60 -1.24 0.83 -9.02
C LEU A 60 -0.36 0.43 -7.83
N LEU A 61 -0.19 1.32 -6.86
CA LEU A 61 0.60 1.06 -5.65
C LEU A 61 0.08 -0.16 -4.88
N LYS A 62 -1.24 -0.26 -4.67
CA LYS A 62 -1.88 -1.42 -4.04
C LYS A 62 -1.54 -2.72 -4.78
N THR A 63 -1.66 -2.71 -6.11
CA THR A 63 -1.37 -3.89 -6.94
C THR A 63 0.11 -4.27 -6.88
N THR A 64 1.01 -3.29 -6.98
CA THR A 64 2.45 -3.50 -6.86
C THR A 64 2.82 -4.06 -5.49
N ASN A 65 2.33 -3.46 -4.40
CA ASN A 65 2.59 -3.93 -3.04
C ASN A 65 2.09 -5.36 -2.82
N ARG A 66 0.91 -5.69 -3.33
CA ARG A 66 0.35 -7.05 -3.26
C ARG A 66 1.22 -8.05 -4.02
N ASN A 67 1.64 -7.72 -5.24
CA ASN A 67 2.48 -8.60 -6.04
C ASN A 67 3.85 -8.84 -5.37
N SER A 68 4.44 -7.79 -4.81
CA SER A 68 5.68 -7.89 -4.05
C SER A 68 5.51 -8.78 -2.81
N ALA A 69 4.45 -8.57 -2.03
CA ALA A 69 4.17 -9.37 -0.82
C ALA A 69 3.97 -10.86 -1.14
N ILE A 70 3.20 -11.19 -2.19
CA ILE A 70 3.00 -12.57 -2.63
C ILE A 70 4.32 -13.20 -3.07
N THR A 71 5.13 -12.46 -3.84
CA THR A 71 6.44 -12.93 -4.29
C THR A 71 7.37 -13.22 -3.11
N THR A 72 7.45 -12.30 -2.13
CA THR A 72 8.23 -12.52 -0.91
C THR A 72 7.75 -13.72 -0.11
N CYS A 73 6.44 -13.88 0.09
CA CYS A 73 5.92 -15.01 0.85
C CYS A 73 6.19 -16.34 0.14
N LYS A 74 6.09 -16.37 -1.21
CA LYS A 74 6.42 -17.55 -2.00
C LYS A 74 7.90 -17.91 -1.89
N SER A 75 8.80 -16.93 -2.04
CA SER A 75 10.24 -17.16 -1.89
C SER A 75 10.59 -17.70 -0.50
N LEU A 76 9.97 -17.17 0.56
CA LEU A 76 10.16 -17.68 1.92
C LEU A 76 9.60 -19.10 2.09
N ALA A 77 8.44 -19.40 1.52
CA ALA A 77 7.86 -20.74 1.59
C ALA A 77 8.69 -21.80 0.84
N GLU A 78 9.41 -21.40 -0.21
CA GLU A 78 10.27 -22.28 -1.02
C GLU A 78 11.72 -22.35 -0.49
N ASP A 79 12.12 -21.45 0.42
CA ASP A 79 13.48 -21.42 0.97
C ASP A 79 13.73 -22.62 1.90
N LYS A 80 14.63 -23.50 1.45
CA LYS A 80 15.05 -24.68 2.19
C LYS A 80 16.00 -24.33 3.35
N ASN A 81 16.57 -23.12 3.38
CA ASN A 81 17.50 -22.67 4.40
C ASN A 81 16.83 -22.11 5.66
N ILE A 82 15.52 -21.81 5.61
CA ILE A 82 14.76 -21.41 6.80
C ILE A 82 14.12 -22.63 7.47
N SER A 83 13.75 -22.50 8.75
CA SER A 83 13.08 -23.59 9.48
C SER A 83 11.72 -23.93 8.87
N GLN A 84 11.26 -25.17 9.05
CA GLN A 84 9.92 -25.57 8.60
C GLN A 84 8.82 -24.71 9.24
N GLU A 85 8.98 -24.31 10.51
CA GLU A 85 8.07 -23.40 11.20
C GLU A 85 7.99 -22.02 10.52
N ASN A 86 9.13 -21.47 10.10
CA ASN A 86 9.18 -20.19 9.40
C ASN A 86 8.54 -20.30 8.00
N ARG A 87 8.74 -21.40 7.29
CA ARG A 87 8.03 -21.68 6.01
C ARG A 87 6.53 -21.77 6.21
N ASN A 88 6.08 -22.47 7.25
CA ASN A 88 4.65 -22.60 7.58
C ASN A 88 4.04 -21.24 7.92
N THR A 89 4.76 -20.42 8.70
CA THR A 89 4.35 -19.06 9.04
C THR A 89 4.27 -18.17 7.81
N ALA A 90 5.25 -18.24 6.90
CA ALA A 90 5.22 -17.50 5.63
C ALA A 90 4.02 -17.93 4.75
N SER A 91 3.74 -19.23 4.69
CA SER A 91 2.60 -19.78 3.96
C SER A 91 1.26 -19.31 4.56
N ALA A 92 1.14 -19.31 5.89
CA ALA A 92 -0.03 -18.79 6.59
C ALA A 92 -0.24 -17.30 6.32
N LYS A 93 0.83 -16.49 6.34
CA LYS A 93 0.77 -15.08 5.97
C LYS A 93 0.34 -14.89 4.51
N ALA A 94 0.84 -15.70 3.58
CA ALA A 94 0.42 -15.66 2.18
C ALA A 94 -1.08 -15.91 2.01
N MET A 95 -1.61 -16.94 2.69
CA MET A 95 -3.04 -17.25 2.69
C MET A 95 -3.85 -16.10 3.26
N LYS A 96 -3.41 -15.53 4.39
CA LYS A 96 -4.06 -14.37 5.02
C LYS A 96 -4.09 -13.15 4.08
N TYR A 97 -3.00 -12.85 3.39
CA TYR A 97 -2.97 -11.77 2.39
C TYR A 97 -3.95 -12.02 1.23
N ALA A 98 -4.07 -13.26 0.76
CA ALA A 98 -5.00 -13.61 -0.29
C ALA A 98 -6.46 -13.46 0.15
N GLU A 99 -6.79 -13.91 1.37
CA GLU A 99 -8.10 -13.73 1.99
C GLU A 99 -8.45 -12.25 2.16
N ASN A 100 -7.51 -11.46 2.69
CA ASN A 100 -7.69 -10.02 2.86
C ASN A 100 -7.90 -9.33 1.50
N ALA A 101 -7.10 -9.66 0.48
CA ALA A 101 -7.27 -9.10 -0.87
C ALA A 101 -8.64 -9.44 -1.49
N LEU A 102 -9.16 -10.64 -1.23
CA LEU A 102 -10.50 -11.02 -1.66
C LEU A 102 -11.58 -10.20 -0.94
N ALA A 103 -11.45 -10.05 0.39
CA ALA A 103 -12.37 -9.24 1.18
C ALA A 103 -12.36 -7.77 0.73
N GLU A 104 -11.18 -7.17 0.54
CA GLU A 104 -11.03 -5.82 0.00
C GLU A 104 -11.72 -5.67 -1.36
N SER A 105 -11.52 -6.63 -2.27
CA SER A 105 -12.11 -6.60 -3.61
C SER A 105 -13.64 -6.68 -3.56
N LYS A 106 -14.19 -7.50 -2.66
CA LYS A 106 -15.65 -7.59 -2.44
C LYS A 106 -16.21 -6.30 -1.86
N ILE A 107 -15.54 -5.70 -0.88
CA ILE A 107 -15.93 -4.40 -0.30
C ILE A 107 -15.94 -3.32 -1.38
N GLU A 108 -14.89 -3.23 -2.20
CA GLU A 108 -14.83 -2.29 -3.31
C GLU A 108 -15.97 -2.49 -4.32
N ALA A 109 -16.27 -3.74 -4.67
CA ALA A 109 -17.34 -4.09 -5.60
C ALA A 109 -18.74 -3.73 -5.05
N ASP A 110 -19.03 -4.08 -3.80
CA ASP A 110 -20.32 -3.80 -3.15
C ASP A 110 -20.56 -2.30 -2.99
N LEU A 111 -19.51 -1.54 -2.63
CA LEU A 111 -19.61 -0.09 -2.54
C LEU A 111 -19.82 0.55 -3.92
N LYS A 112 -19.09 0.14 -4.95
CA LYS A 112 -19.34 0.60 -6.32
C LYS A 112 -20.75 0.25 -6.79
N GLY A 113 -21.25 -0.95 -6.47
CA GLY A 113 -22.62 -1.37 -6.76
C GLY A 113 -23.69 -0.53 -6.06
N LYS A 114 -23.38 0.10 -4.92
CA LYS A 114 -24.24 1.06 -4.22
C LYS A 114 -24.18 2.48 -4.79
N GLY A 115 -23.37 2.73 -5.83
CA GLY A 115 -23.25 4.02 -6.49
C GLY A 115 -22.18 4.96 -5.92
N TYR A 116 -21.30 4.45 -5.04
CA TYR A 116 -20.07 5.19 -4.71
C TYR A 116 -19.14 5.23 -5.94
N GLY A 117 -18.33 6.29 -6.06
CA GLY A 117 -17.41 6.49 -7.19
C GLY A 117 -16.25 5.50 -7.19
N ASP A 118 -15.03 5.97 -7.50
CA ASP A 118 -13.86 5.12 -7.28
C ASP A 118 -13.71 4.82 -5.79
N VAL A 119 -13.52 3.55 -5.49
CA VAL A 119 -13.34 3.04 -4.13
C VAL A 119 -12.09 2.19 -4.10
N ILE A 120 -11.28 2.38 -3.07
CA ILE A 120 -10.13 1.53 -2.76
C ILE A 120 -10.19 1.15 -1.28
N CYS A 121 -10.05 -0.14 -1.01
CA CYS A 121 -10.07 -0.71 0.33
C CYS A 121 -8.68 -1.27 0.68
N TRP A 122 -8.25 -1.13 1.92
CA TRP A 122 -7.06 -1.79 2.46
C TRP A 122 -7.39 -2.42 3.81
N ILE A 123 -6.97 -3.66 4.00
CA ILE A 123 -6.94 -4.31 5.31
C ILE A 123 -5.51 -4.22 5.82
N GLU A 124 -5.34 -3.45 6.89
CA GLU A 124 -4.07 -3.19 7.55
C GLU A 124 -4.03 -4.03 8.83
N ASP A 125 -2.88 -4.65 9.12
CA ASP A 125 -2.74 -5.56 10.27
C ASP A 125 -2.13 -4.86 11.52
N ASP A 126 -1.57 -3.65 11.37
CA ASP A 126 -0.94 -2.88 12.47
C ASP A 126 -1.17 -1.36 12.32
N PRO A 127 -2.16 -0.77 13.03
CA PRO A 127 -3.19 -1.46 13.80
C PRO A 127 -4.15 -2.23 12.89
N LEU A 128 -4.79 -3.29 13.42
CA LEU A 128 -5.80 -4.05 12.69
C LEU A 128 -7.02 -3.17 12.34
N GLN A 129 -7.12 -2.75 11.08
CA GLN A 129 -8.19 -1.88 10.61
C GLN A 129 -8.49 -2.04 9.11
N VAL A 130 -9.68 -1.62 8.70
CA VAL A 130 -10.06 -1.48 7.29
C VAL A 130 -10.03 0.00 6.93
N ARG A 131 -9.19 0.39 5.98
CA ARG A 131 -9.16 1.75 5.44
C ARG A 131 -9.84 1.79 4.08
N ILE A 132 -10.80 2.70 3.89
CA ILE A 132 -11.57 2.84 2.66
C ILE A 132 -11.44 4.27 2.16
N ALA A 133 -10.88 4.44 0.96
CA ALA A 133 -10.89 5.71 0.25
C ALA A 133 -12.02 5.70 -0.79
N ILE A 134 -12.87 6.73 -0.78
CA ILE A 134 -13.98 6.90 -1.72
C ILE A 134 -13.81 8.23 -2.46
N LYS A 135 -14.02 8.20 -3.78
CA LYS A 135 -13.91 9.38 -4.64
C LYS A 135 -15.06 10.33 -4.37
N ALA A 136 -14.70 11.53 -3.91
CA ALA A 136 -15.61 12.65 -3.78
C ALA A 136 -15.72 13.39 -5.12
N LYS A 137 -16.91 13.92 -5.43
CA LYS A 137 -17.12 14.78 -6.60
C LYS A 137 -16.68 16.21 -6.30
N ASP A 138 -16.81 16.66 -5.06
CA ASP A 138 -16.39 17.97 -4.57
C ASP A 138 -15.63 17.88 -3.24
N THR A 139 -14.73 18.83 -2.99
CA THR A 139 -14.04 19.03 -1.71
C THR A 139 -14.97 19.18 -0.49
N LYS A 140 -16.22 19.60 -0.71
CA LYS A 140 -17.23 19.79 0.32
C LYS A 140 -18.11 18.57 0.55
N ASP A 141 -17.98 17.53 -0.29
CA ASP A 141 -18.76 16.31 -0.14
C ASP A 141 -18.50 15.70 1.24
N LYS A 142 -19.59 15.26 1.85
CA LYS A 142 -19.57 14.52 3.11
C LYS A 142 -20.48 13.32 2.98
N LEU A 143 -20.07 12.23 3.62
CA LEU A 143 -20.95 11.10 3.81
C LEU A 143 -22.02 11.48 4.83
N THR A 144 -23.27 11.18 4.50
CA THR A 144 -24.36 11.19 5.47
C THR A 144 -24.15 10.10 6.52
N ASP A 145 -24.82 10.21 7.66
CA ASP A 145 -24.77 9.18 8.71
C ASP A 145 -25.25 7.82 8.19
N GLN A 146 -26.28 7.81 7.34
CA GLN A 146 -26.80 6.60 6.72
C GLN A 146 -25.79 5.96 5.76
N GLN A 147 -25.12 6.76 4.92
CA GLN A 147 -24.06 6.27 4.04
C GLN A 147 -22.88 5.71 4.84
N SER A 148 -22.45 6.42 5.88
CA SER A 148 -21.35 5.99 6.74
C SER A 148 -21.68 4.65 7.40
N ARG A 149 -22.86 4.52 8.02
CA ARG A 149 -23.31 3.25 8.60
C ARG A 149 -23.34 2.11 7.59
N SER A 150 -23.90 2.36 6.40
CA SER A 150 -23.92 1.34 5.35
C SER A 150 -22.51 0.90 4.93
N ILE A 151 -21.54 1.81 4.86
CA ILE A 151 -20.14 1.48 4.53
C ILE A 151 -19.53 0.63 5.66
N TYR A 152 -19.75 1.04 6.92
CA TYR A 152 -19.29 0.29 8.10
C TYR A 152 -19.85 -1.14 8.11
N ASP A 153 -21.15 -1.31 7.90
CA ASP A 153 -21.82 -2.61 7.93
C ASP A 153 -21.26 -3.57 6.87
N ILE A 154 -21.07 -3.09 5.63
CA ILE A 154 -20.47 -3.87 4.55
C ILE A 154 -19.02 -4.26 4.89
N ALA A 155 -18.23 -3.27 5.30
CA ALA A 155 -16.82 -3.47 5.58
C ALA A 155 -16.62 -4.48 6.72
N THR A 156 -17.35 -4.33 7.82
CA THR A 156 -17.29 -5.27 8.95
C THR A 156 -17.85 -6.64 8.58
N SER A 157 -18.94 -6.72 7.81
CA SER A 157 -19.51 -8.01 7.39
C SER A 157 -18.57 -8.83 6.50
N LEU A 158 -17.78 -8.19 5.64
CA LEU A 158 -16.90 -8.87 4.69
C LEU A 158 -15.48 -9.12 5.21
N SER A 159 -14.98 -8.23 6.06
CA SER A 159 -13.61 -8.34 6.63
C SER A 159 -13.57 -9.00 8.01
N HIS A 160 -14.70 -9.04 8.73
CA HIS A 160 -14.79 -9.38 10.15
C HIS A 160 -13.98 -8.45 11.07
N ILE A 161 -13.61 -7.25 10.60
CA ILE A 161 -12.87 -6.23 11.36
C ILE A 161 -13.82 -5.10 11.78
N LYS A 162 -13.72 -4.67 13.04
CA LYS A 162 -14.59 -3.64 13.62
C LYS A 162 -14.07 -2.22 13.41
N THR A 163 -12.75 -2.05 13.32
CA THR A 163 -12.12 -0.74 13.15
C THR A 163 -12.13 -0.37 11.67
N ILE A 164 -13.02 0.55 11.28
CA ILE A 164 -13.12 1.03 9.90
C ILE A 164 -12.74 2.52 9.86
N LYS A 165 -11.88 2.90 8.92
CA LYS A 165 -11.51 4.28 8.64
C LYS A 165 -11.96 4.64 7.23
N ILE A 166 -12.82 5.65 7.12
CA ILE A 166 -13.35 6.10 5.82
C ILE A 166 -12.73 7.46 5.49
N GLU A 167 -12.22 7.60 4.27
CA GLU A 167 -11.62 8.83 3.76
C GLU A 167 -12.26 9.21 2.42
N LEU A 168 -12.56 10.50 2.24
CA LEU A 168 -12.96 11.06 0.95
C LEU A 168 -11.73 11.66 0.26
N LYS A 169 -11.53 11.33 -1.02
CA LYS A 169 -10.38 11.77 -1.84
C LYS A 169 -10.86 12.23 -3.21
N GLN A 170 -10.11 13.12 -3.86
CA GLN A 170 -10.41 13.61 -5.22
C GLN A 170 -9.61 12.83 -6.27
#